data_AF-W0J6I1-F1
#
_entry.id   AF-W0J6I1-F1
#
_cell.length_a   1.000
_cell.length_b   1.000
_cell.length_c   1.000
_cell.angle_alpha   90.00
_cell.angle_beta   90.00
_cell.angle_gamma   90.00
#
_symmetry.space_group_name_H-M   'P 1'
#
loop_
_entity.id
_entity.type
_entity.pdbx_description
1 polymer ?
#
loop_
_entity_poly.entity_id
_entity_poly.type
_entity_poly.pdbx_seq_one_letter_code
_entity_poly.pdbx_strand_id
1 'polypeptide(L)'
;MMLWIELNQEFEALCEKQSPPLDLLKRIWNYCDWCLANGSDDVQTGAALGFCEHLMDTPKRIELLPKIMSRSDFLGIRNLLEYHNAPAEVDDCLRTMWK
;
A
#
# COMPACT_ATOMS: atom_id res chain seq x y z
N MET A 1 3.95 -3.64 -16.15
CA MET A 1 4.93 -3.68 -15.04
C MET A 1 5.60 -2.32 -14.78
N MET A 2 6.22 -1.66 -15.79
CA MET A 2 7.00 -0.41 -15.60
C MET A 2 6.24 0.71 -14.86
N LEU A 3 4.96 0.93 -15.21
CA LEU A 3 4.12 1.98 -14.61
C LEU A 3 3.87 1.80 -13.09
N TRP A 4 3.73 0.57 -12.60
CA TRP A 4 3.42 0.33 -11.18
C TRP A 4 4.63 0.52 -10.28
N ILE A 5 5.82 0.18 -10.79
CA ILE A 5 7.09 0.44 -10.09
C ILE A 5 7.30 1.95 -9.94
N GLU A 6 7.06 2.73 -11.00
CA GLU A 6 7.14 4.20 -10.96
C GLU A 6 6.14 4.79 -9.96
N LEU A 7 4.91 4.26 -9.92
CA LEU A 7 3.89 4.70 -8.96
C LEU A 7 4.29 4.39 -7.51
N ASN A 8 4.90 3.23 -7.27
CA ASN A 8 5.43 2.85 -5.96
C ASN A 8 6.58 3.76 -5.51
N GLN A 9 7.52 4.05 -6.40
CA GLN A 9 8.63 4.98 -6.14
C GLN A 9 8.13 6.39 -5.83
N GLU A 10 7.16 6.89 -6.59
CA GLU A 10 6.54 8.20 -6.34
C GLU A 10 5.80 8.19 -5.00
N PHE A 11 5.04 7.14 -4.68
CA PHE A 11 4.35 7.02 -3.39
C PHE A 11 5.32 7.08 -2.21
N GLU A 12 6.45 6.40 -2.30
CA GLU A 12 7.52 6.50 -1.29
C GLU A 12 8.11 7.89 -1.19
N ALA A 13 8.48 8.49 -2.32
CA ALA A 13 9.01 9.85 -2.33
C ALA A 13 8.03 10.85 -1.69
N LEU A 14 6.72 10.62 -1.84
CA LEU A 14 5.67 11.42 -1.20
C LEU A 14 5.55 11.15 0.30
N CYS A 15 5.70 9.90 0.75
CA CYS A 15 5.72 9.51 2.16
C CYS A 15 6.90 10.13 2.92
N GLU A 16 8.05 10.30 2.28
CA GLU A 16 9.27 10.86 2.87
C GLU A 16 9.24 12.39 3.02
N LYS A 17 8.24 13.08 2.46
CA LYS A 17 8.13 14.54 2.60
C LYS A 17 7.86 14.93 4.05
N GLN A 18 8.43 16.05 4.49
CA GLN A 18 8.16 16.62 5.82
C GLN A 18 6.65 16.86 6.06
N SER A 19 5.92 17.22 5.00
CA SER A 19 4.46 17.29 4.98
C SER A 19 3.93 16.42 3.83
N PRO A 20 3.62 15.14 4.09
CA PRO A 20 3.13 14.22 3.07
C PRO A 20 1.77 14.69 2.51
N PRO A 21 1.60 14.77 1.17
CA PRO A 21 0.35 15.20 0.57
C PRO A 21 -0.70 14.08 0.64
N LEU A 22 -1.38 13.98 1.78
CA LEU A 22 -2.31 12.89 2.09
C LEU A 22 -3.42 12.69 1.05
N ASP A 23 -3.92 13.75 0.43
CA ASP A 23 -4.93 13.64 -0.64
C ASP A 23 -4.41 12.85 -1.85
N LEU A 24 -3.18 13.15 -2.30
CA LEU A 24 -2.56 12.44 -3.41
C LEU A 24 -2.28 10.98 -3.05
N LEU A 25 -1.73 10.73 -1.85
CA LEU A 25 -1.47 9.37 -1.36
C LEU A 25 -2.76 8.53 -1.31
N LYS A 26 -3.86 9.12 -0.83
CA LYS A 26 -5.20 8.48 -0.86
C LYS A 26 -5.67 8.18 -2.27
N ARG A 27 -5.48 9.10 -3.22
CA ARG A 27 -5.88 8.89 -4.62
C ARG A 27 -5.07 7.77 -5.28
N ILE A 28 -3.77 7.67 -4.97
CA ILE A 28 -2.92 6.57 -5.43
C ILE A 28 -3.44 5.24 -4.87
N TRP A 29 -3.70 5.18 -3.56
CA TRP A 29 -4.28 4.00 -2.91
C TRP A 29 -5.63 3.62 -3.54
N ASN A 30 -6.58 4.54 -3.63
CA ASN A 30 -7.91 4.28 -4.18
C ASN A 30 -7.86 3.79 -5.64
N TYR A 31 -6.90 4.30 -6.43
CA TYR A 31 -6.71 3.80 -7.78
C TYR A 31 -6.17 2.36 -7.79
N CYS A 32 -5.23 2.05 -6.89
CA CYS A 32 -4.71 0.69 -6.73
C CYS A 32 -5.81 -0.28 -6.30
N ASP A 33 -6.60 0.07 -5.28
CA ASP A 33 -7.75 -0.71 -4.80
C ASP A 33 -8.78 -0.94 -5.92
N TRP A 34 -9.12 0.10 -6.68
CA TRP A 34 -10.00 -0.03 -7.84
C TRP A 34 -9.43 -0.98 -8.89
N CYS A 35 -8.11 -0.93 -9.16
CA CYS A 35 -7.42 -1.82 -10.09
C CYS A 35 -7.44 -3.27 -9.62
N LEU A 36 -7.27 -3.53 -8.32
CA LEU A 36 -7.38 -4.89 -7.76
C LEU A 36 -8.78 -5.46 -7.96
N ALA A 37 -9.82 -4.64 -7.83
CA ALA A 37 -11.20 -5.09 -7.96
C ALA A 37 -11.71 -5.17 -9.42
N ASN A 38 -11.20 -4.32 -10.32
CA ASN A 38 -11.79 -4.11 -11.66
C ASN A 38 -10.80 -4.26 -12.83
N GLY A 39 -9.50 -4.38 -12.56
CA GLY A 39 -8.48 -4.52 -13.59
C GLY A 39 -8.54 -5.88 -14.30
N SER A 40 -7.93 -5.98 -15.48
CA SER A 40 -7.59 -7.27 -16.08
C SER A 40 -6.49 -7.96 -15.28
N ASP A 41 -6.26 -9.26 -15.50
CA ASP A 41 -5.25 -10.05 -14.77
C ASP A 41 -3.87 -9.37 -14.71
N ASP A 42 -3.38 -8.82 -15.83
CA ASP A 42 -2.10 -8.09 -15.88
C ASP A 42 -2.11 -6.80 -15.05
N VAL A 43 -3.24 -6.11 -14.98
CA VAL A 43 -3.39 -4.86 -14.21
C VAL A 43 -3.46 -5.19 -12.72
N GLN A 44 -4.25 -6.20 -12.34
CA GLN A 44 -4.33 -6.70 -10.97
C GLN A 44 -2.95 -7.18 -10.48
N THR A 45 -2.26 -7.99 -11.29
CA THR A 45 -0.91 -8.47 -11.00
C THR A 45 0.07 -7.31 -10.84
N GLY A 46 0.00 -6.31 -11.72
CA GLY A 46 0.84 -5.12 -11.62
C GLY A 46 0.57 -4.29 -10.36
N ALA A 47 -0.70 -4.10 -9.99
CA ALA A 47 -1.09 -3.39 -8.78
C ALA A 47 -0.66 -4.13 -7.50
N ALA A 48 -0.83 -5.45 -7.48
CA ALA A 48 -0.40 -6.30 -6.38
C ALA A 48 1.13 -6.26 -6.22
N LEU A 49 1.85 -6.82 -7.19
CA LEU A 49 3.31 -7.01 -7.12
C LEU A 49 4.09 -5.70 -7.16
N GLY A 50 3.61 -4.73 -7.95
CA GLY A 50 4.33 -3.48 -8.16
C GLY A 50 4.10 -2.43 -7.09
N PHE A 51 3.06 -2.58 -6.26
CA PHE A 51 2.66 -1.56 -5.30
C PHE A 51 2.21 -2.12 -3.94
N CYS A 52 1.18 -2.97 -3.89
CA CYS A 52 0.60 -3.42 -2.61
C CYS A 52 1.59 -4.16 -1.71
N GLU A 53 2.38 -5.06 -2.27
CA GLU A 53 3.36 -5.86 -1.51
C GLU A 53 4.43 -4.99 -0.81
N HIS A 54 4.61 -3.75 -1.30
CA HIS A 54 5.62 -2.79 -0.83
C HIS A 54 5.09 -1.76 0.17
N LEU A 55 3.81 -1.82 0.54
CA LEU A 55 3.20 -0.79 1.41
C LEU A 55 3.81 -0.75 2.82
N MET A 56 4.50 -1.81 3.24
CA MET A 56 5.16 -1.93 4.55
C MET A 56 6.69 -1.80 4.49
N ASP A 57 7.27 -1.48 3.34
CA ASP A 57 8.74 -1.51 3.16
C ASP A 57 9.50 -0.48 4.02
N THR A 58 8.85 0.63 4.39
CA THR A 58 9.49 1.69 5.17
C THR A 58 8.65 2.11 6.38
N PRO A 59 9.28 2.52 7.50
CA PRO A 59 8.56 3.03 8.66
C PRO A 59 7.66 4.22 8.32
N LYS A 60 8.08 5.10 7.39
CA LYS A 60 7.29 6.26 6.97
C LYS A 60 6.04 5.88 6.21
N ARG A 61 6.10 4.84 5.35
CA ARG A 61 4.90 4.30 4.70
C ARG A 61 3.95 3.74 5.76
N ILE A 62 4.45 2.90 6.67
CA ILE A 62 3.65 2.26 7.74
C ILE A 62 2.92 3.31 8.60
N GLU A 63 3.64 4.36 9.06
CA GLU A 63 3.07 5.46 9.85
C GLU A 63 1.90 6.18 9.16
N LEU A 64 1.86 6.17 7.83
CA LEU A 64 0.86 6.86 7.02
C LEU A 64 -0.31 5.97 6.61
N LEU A 65 -0.18 4.63 6.64
CA LEU A 65 -1.22 3.72 6.16
C LEU A 65 -2.60 3.99 6.81
N PRO A 66 -2.74 4.21 8.13
CA PRO A 66 -4.05 4.50 8.74
C PRO A 66 -4.69 5.81 8.29
N LYS A 67 -3.89 6.73 7.72
CA LYS A 67 -4.38 7.98 7.17
C LYS A 67 -4.80 7.84 5.72
N ILE A 68 -4.37 6.79 5.03
CA ILE A 68 -4.53 6.58 3.59
C ILE A 68 -5.62 5.55 3.29
N MET A 69 -5.73 4.51 4.11
CA MET A 69 -6.68 3.40 3.93
C MET A 69 -7.39 3.03 5.23
N SER A 70 -8.50 2.30 5.09
CA SER A 70 -9.23 1.77 6.24
C SER A 70 -8.58 0.50 6.80
N ARG A 71 -8.99 0.08 8.01
CA ARG A 71 -8.57 -1.20 8.58
C ARG A 71 -9.06 -2.39 7.75
N SER A 72 -10.26 -2.31 7.17
CA SER A 72 -10.79 -3.38 6.31
C SER A 72 -10.02 -3.48 5.01
N ASP A 73 -9.55 -2.36 4.46
CA ASP A 73 -8.73 -2.31 3.25
C ASP A 73 -7.42 -3.07 3.50
N PHE A 74 -6.73 -2.76 4.60
CA PHE A 74 -5.49 -3.43 5.00
C PHE A 74 -5.69 -4.94 5.17
N LEU A 75 -6.79 -5.36 5.79
CA LEU A 75 -7.14 -6.77 5.92
C LEU A 75 -7.43 -7.43 4.56
N GLY A 76 -8.05 -6.69 3.63
CA GLY A 76 -8.37 -7.16 2.29
C GLY A 76 -7.13 -7.46 1.44
N ILE A 77 -6.02 -6.76 1.68
CA ILE A 77 -4.74 -6.98 0.98
C ILE A 77 -3.71 -7.75 1.81
N ARG A 78 -4.10 -8.30 2.98
CA ARG A 78 -3.18 -8.94 3.93
C ARG A 78 -2.28 -9.99 3.29
N ASN A 79 -2.86 -10.85 2.45
CA ASN A 79 -2.13 -11.92 1.75
C ASN A 79 -1.05 -11.37 0.79
N LEU A 80 -1.24 -10.18 0.23
CA LEU A 80 -0.23 -9.51 -0.60
C LEU A 80 0.91 -8.99 0.29
N LEU A 81 0.59 -8.35 1.42
CA LEU A 81 1.58 -7.83 2.36
C LEU A 81 2.48 -8.95 2.91
N GLU A 82 1.91 -10.12 3.18
CA GLU A 82 2.64 -11.31 3.68
C GLU A 82 3.61 -11.93 2.65
N TYR A 83 3.64 -11.44 1.40
CA TYR A 83 4.61 -11.90 0.40
C TYR A 83 6.04 -11.41 0.69
N HIS A 84 6.17 -10.17 1.18
CA HIS A 84 7.46 -9.56 1.54
C HIS A 84 7.69 -9.40 3.04
N ASN A 85 6.65 -9.61 3.85
CA ASN A 85 6.69 -9.42 5.29
C ASN A 85 6.32 -10.72 5.99
N ALA A 86 6.95 -11.02 7.13
CA ALA A 86 6.53 -12.15 7.94
C ALA A 86 5.09 -11.91 8.45
N PRO A 87 4.23 -12.94 8.54
CA PRO A 87 2.86 -12.79 9.05
C PRO A 87 2.79 -12.09 10.43
N ALA A 88 3.78 -12.32 11.28
CA ALA A 88 3.89 -11.68 12.59
C ALA A 88 4.13 -10.15 12.50
N GLU A 89 4.84 -9.67 11.48
CA GLU A 89 5.07 -8.24 11.24
C GLU A 89 3.79 -7.56 10.76
N VAL A 90 3.03 -8.22 9.88
CA VAL A 90 1.72 -7.74 9.41
C VAL A 90 0.72 -7.67 10.57
N ASP A 91 0.71 -8.69 11.44
CA ASP A 91 -0.13 -8.71 12.64
C ASP A 91 0.25 -7.59 13.64
N ASP A 92 1.54 -7.35 13.85
CA ASP A 92 1.99 -6.28 14.73
C ASP A 92 1.63 -4.89 14.17
N CYS A 93 1.84 -4.69 12.86
CA CYS A 93 1.42 -3.48 12.17
C CYS A 93 -0.08 -3.23 12.33
N LEU A 94 -0.92 -4.25 12.07
CA LEU A 94 -2.37 -4.15 12.23
C LEU A 94 -2.78 -3.76 13.66
N ARG A 95 -2.15 -4.39 14.67
CA ARG A 95 -2.43 -4.15 16.09
C ARG A 95 -1.99 -2.77 16.57
N THR A 96 -0.87 -2.28 16.06
CA THR A 96 -0.27 -1.00 16.51
C THR A 96 -0.92 0.20 15.85
N MET A 97 -1.23 0.08 14.56
CA MET A 97 -1.66 1.19 13.71
C MET A 97 -3.18 1.46 13.74
N TRP A 98 -4.01 0.42 13.94
CA TRP A 98 -5.48 0.54 13.98
C TRP A 98 -6.07 0.03 15.31
N LYS A 99 -5.69 0.70 16.41
CA LYS A 99 -6.29 0.47 17.74
C LYS A 99 -7.75 0.92 17.81
#